data_AF-A0A1I9G8X7-F1
#
_entry.id   AF-A0A1I9G8X7-F1
#
_cell.length_a   1.000
_cell.length_b   1.000
_cell.length_c   1.000
_cell.angle_alpha   90.00
_cell.angle_beta   90.00
_cell.angle_gamma   90.00
#
_symmetry.space_group_name_H-M   'P 1'
#
loop_
_entity.id
_entity.type
_entity.pdbx_description
1 polymer ?
#
loop_
_entity_poly.entity_id
_entity_poly.type
_entity_poly.pdbx_seq_one_letter_code
_entity_poly.pdbx_strand_id
1 'polypeptide(L)'
;MNFITVNVTGYSGADMKQLCSEAAMIPVRNIVDSSSFDLVSFSAEEIRPICFSDFELAMRSVRPTVVAEDLERYQAWNKQYGSFVSE
;
A
#
# COMPACT_ATOMS: atom_id res chain seq x y z
N MET A 1 -2.55 5.34 17.95
CA MET A 1 -1.73 4.18 17.54
C MET A 1 -2.40 3.35 16.42
N ASN A 2 -3.22 3.94 15.51
CA ASN A 2 -3.98 3.19 14.48
C ASN A 2 -4.08 3.95 13.13
N PHE A 3 -3.18 4.88 12.82
CA PHE A 3 -3.38 5.74 11.64
C PHE A 3 -3.37 4.95 10.32
N ILE A 4 -2.37 4.08 10.11
CA ILE A 4 -2.27 3.32 8.87
C ILE A 4 -3.51 2.43 8.70
N THR A 5 -3.92 1.71 9.75
CA THR A 5 -5.06 0.80 9.70
C THR A 5 -6.38 1.50 9.38
N VAL A 6 -6.59 2.72 9.90
CA VAL A 6 -7.79 3.51 9.57
C VAL A 6 -7.78 3.97 8.10
N ASN A 7 -6.64 4.44 7.60
CA ASN A 7 -6.55 5.02 6.26
C ASN A 7 -6.49 4.00 5.12
N VAL A 8 -6.20 2.72 5.41
CA VAL A 8 -6.17 1.64 4.41
C VAL A 8 -7.47 0.82 4.40
N THR A 9 -8.55 1.34 4.97
CA THR A 9 -9.87 0.70 4.90
C THR A 9 -10.27 0.50 3.43
N GLY A 10 -10.66 -0.74 3.09
CA GLY A 10 -11.01 -1.12 1.71
C GLY A 10 -9.85 -1.66 0.87
N TYR A 11 -8.61 -1.63 1.37
CA TYR A 11 -7.48 -2.24 0.68
C TYR A 11 -7.59 -3.77 0.73
N SER A 12 -7.37 -4.39 -0.42
CA SER A 12 -7.10 -5.82 -0.49
C SER A 12 -5.67 -6.14 -0.01
N GLY A 13 -5.35 -7.43 0.16
CA GLY A 13 -3.98 -7.84 0.45
C GLY A 13 -2.98 -7.44 -0.65
N ALA A 14 -3.42 -7.38 -1.91
CA ALA A 14 -2.58 -6.91 -3.01
C ALA A 14 -2.30 -5.40 -2.91
N ASP A 15 -3.31 -4.61 -2.53
CA ASP A 15 -3.15 -3.17 -2.33
C ASP A 15 -2.20 -2.89 -1.16
N MET A 16 -2.30 -3.67 -0.07
CA MET A 16 -1.38 -3.57 1.06
C MET A 16 0.07 -3.90 0.69
N LYS A 17 0.26 -4.94 -0.13
CA LYS A 17 1.59 -5.26 -0.67
C LYS A 17 2.14 -4.08 -1.48
N GLN A 18 1.34 -3.52 -2.37
CA GLN A 18 1.74 -2.39 -3.20
C GLN A 18 2.04 -1.15 -2.35
N LEU A 19 1.25 -0.88 -1.32
CA LEU A 19 1.48 0.21 -0.37
C LEU A 19 2.84 0.09 0.32
N CYS A 20 3.17 -1.10 0.83
CA CYS A 20 4.46 -1.34 1.46
C CYS A 20 5.63 -1.20 0.47
N SER A 21 5.48 -1.71 -0.76
CA SER A 21 6.48 -1.54 -1.82
C SER A 21 6.70 -0.09 -2.18
N GLU A 22 5.62 0.70 -2.30
CA GLU A 22 5.70 2.12 -2.62
C GLU A 22 6.36 2.91 -1.48
N ALA A 23 6.00 2.64 -0.22
CA ALA A 23 6.64 3.25 0.94
C ALA A 23 8.15 2.96 1.00
N ALA A 24 8.56 1.73 0.66
CA ALA A 24 9.97 1.34 0.63
C ALA A 24 10.79 2.06 -0.45
N MET A 25 10.15 2.50 -1.55
CA MET A 25 10.81 3.21 -2.65
C MET A 25 10.97 4.71 -2.40
N ILE A 26 10.28 5.28 -1.41
CA ILE A 26 10.40 6.71 -1.09
C ILE A 26 11.80 7.08 -0.58
N PRO A 27 12.39 6.37 0.41
CA PRO A 27 13.78 6.59 0.80
C PRO A 27 14.77 6.54 -0.36
N VAL A 28 14.56 5.60 -1.29
CA VAL A 28 15.41 5.44 -2.49
C VAL A 28 15.31 6.68 -3.38
N ARG A 29 14.07 7.14 -3.68
CA ARG A 29 13.85 8.35 -4.49
C ARG A 29 14.42 9.62 -3.84
N ASN A 30 14.32 9.75 -2.52
CA ASN A 30 14.89 10.90 -1.81
C ASN A 30 16.41 11.05 -2.04
N ILE A 31 17.14 9.95 -2.13
CA ILE A 31 18.58 9.97 -2.42
C ILE A 31 18.79 10.51 -3.83
N VAL A 32 18.12 9.92 -4.81
CA VAL A 32 18.20 10.31 -6.23
C VAL A 32 17.92 11.79 -6.44
N ASP A 33 16.92 12.34 -5.75
CA ASP A 33 16.52 13.75 -5.90
C ASP A 33 17.48 14.72 -5.18
N SER A 34 18.20 14.25 -4.15
CA SER A 34 19.09 15.08 -3.32
C SER A 34 20.53 15.10 -3.81
N SER A 35 21.00 14.00 -4.39
CA SER A 35 22.31 13.91 -5.03
C SER A 35 22.13 14.15 -6.52
N SER A 36 22.73 15.21 -7.05
CA SER A 36 22.86 15.47 -8.50
C SER A 36 23.76 14.44 -9.21
N PHE A 37 23.74 13.17 -8.77
CA PHE A 37 24.76 12.16 -8.98
C PHE A 37 24.13 10.84 -9.46
N ASP A 38 24.87 10.12 -10.32
CA ASP A 38 24.46 8.88 -10.96
C ASP A 38 24.02 7.79 -9.98
N LEU A 39 22.94 7.08 -10.33
CA LEU A 39 22.33 5.97 -9.57
C LEU A 39 23.25 4.77 -9.30
N VAL A 40 24.51 4.82 -9.73
CA VAL A 40 25.38 3.66 -9.91
C VAL A 40 26.33 3.46 -8.71
N SER A 41 26.46 4.42 -7.79
CA SER A 41 27.52 4.37 -6.76
C SER A 41 27.05 4.30 -5.30
N PHE A 42 25.76 4.25 -4.98
CA PHE A 42 25.32 4.28 -3.59
C PHE A 42 25.25 2.88 -2.95
N SER A 43 25.54 2.83 -1.65
CA SER A 43 25.44 1.62 -0.86
C SER A 43 24.06 1.53 -0.18
N ALA A 44 23.62 0.32 0.16
CA ALA A 44 22.32 0.11 0.79
C ALA A 44 22.25 0.76 2.19
N GLU A 45 23.40 0.93 2.86
CA GLU A 45 23.54 1.55 4.17
C GLU A 45 23.25 3.07 4.14
N GLU A 46 23.35 3.71 2.97
CA GLU A 46 23.02 5.13 2.80
C GLU A 46 21.50 5.36 2.70
N ILE A 47 20.71 4.29 2.52
CA ILE A 47 19.26 4.34 2.47
C ILE A 47 18.71 4.44 3.90
N ARG A 48 18.05 5.57 4.20
CA ARG A 48 17.40 5.74 5.50
C ARG A 48 16.31 4.67 5.73
N PRO A 49 16.03 4.30 6.99
CA PRO A 49 14.89 3.46 7.32
C PRO A 49 13.56 4.08 6.86
N ILE A 50 12.62 3.19 6.52
CA ILE A 50 11.22 3.57 6.25
C ILE A 50 10.61 4.14 7.52
N CYS A 51 9.91 5.27 7.38
CA CYS A 51 9.21 5.92 8.47
C CYS A 51 7.73 6.14 8.12
N PHE A 52 6.98 6.62 9.10
CA PHE A 52 5.53 6.81 8.96
C PHE A 52 5.13 7.73 7.81
N SER A 53 5.88 8.82 7.57
CA SER A 53 5.59 9.75 6.47
C SER A 53 5.72 9.11 5.08
N ASP A 54 6.49 8.02 4.95
CA ASP A 54 6.57 7.26 3.70
C ASP A 54 5.24 6.58 3.39
N PHE A 55 4.56 6.05 4.41
CA PHE A 55 3.22 5.49 4.24
C PHE A 55 2.19 6.58 3.91
N GLU A 56 2.28 7.77 4.53
CA GLU A 56 1.42 8.90 4.19
C GLU A 56 1.56 9.33 2.72
N LEU A 57 2.79 9.35 2.22
CA LEU A 57 3.09 9.65 0.82
C LEU A 57 2.65 8.52 -0.12
N ALA A 58 2.94 7.26 0.23
CA ALA A 58 2.55 6.10 -0.57
C ALA A 58 1.02 5.96 -0.70
N MET A 59 0.27 6.28 0.36
CA MET A 59 -1.20 6.34 0.31
C MET A 59 -1.73 7.41 -0.64
N ARG A 60 -0.92 8.35 -1.15
CA ARG A 60 -1.35 9.31 -2.18
C ARG A 60 -1.36 8.72 -3.58
N SER A 61 -0.59 7.68 -3.84
CA SER A 61 -0.52 7.01 -5.15
C SER A 61 -1.23 5.66 -5.17
N VAL A 62 -1.17 4.90 -4.08
CA VAL A 62 -1.85 3.60 -3.97
C VAL A 62 -3.32 3.83 -3.60
N ARG A 63 -4.23 3.10 -4.26
CA ARG A 63 -5.68 3.17 -4.06
C ARG A 63 -6.22 1.75 -3.90
N PRO A 64 -7.30 1.56 -3.13
CA PRO A 64 -7.97 0.27 -3.06
C PRO A 64 -8.45 -0.12 -4.46
N THR A 65 -8.18 -1.36 -4.87
CA THR A 65 -8.52 -1.84 -6.20
C THR A 65 -9.91 -2.47 -6.27
N VAL A 66 -10.47 -2.85 -5.13
CA VAL A 66 -11.80 -3.45 -5.04
C VAL A 66 -12.83 -2.37 -4.73
N VAL A 67 -13.86 -2.27 -5.57
CA VAL A 67 -14.98 -1.35 -5.35
C VAL A 67 -16.07 -2.01 -4.51
N ALA A 68 -16.87 -1.19 -3.81
CA ALA A 68 -17.92 -1.70 -2.91
C ALA A 68 -18.98 -2.55 -3.64
N GLU A 69 -19.31 -2.20 -4.89
CA GLU A 69 -20.31 -2.90 -5.69
C GLU A 69 -19.90 -4.36 -6.01
N ASP A 70 -18.60 -4.61 -6.22
CA ASP A 70 -18.09 -5.97 -6.41
C ASP A 70 -18.27 -6.80 -5.13
N LEU A 71 -18.02 -6.20 -3.96
CA LEU A 71 -18.22 -6.87 -2.67
C LEU A 71 -19.70 -7.23 -2.45
N GLU A 72 -20.62 -6.30 -2.74
CA GLU A 72 -22.06 -6.56 -2.64
C GLU A 72 -22.48 -7.72 -3.54
N ARG A 73 -21.97 -7.74 -4.78
CA ARG A 73 -22.24 -8.83 -5.72
C ARG A 73 -21.70 -10.17 -5.22
N TYR A 74 -20.48 -10.20 -4.68
CA TYR A 74 -19.90 -11.43 -4.11
C TYR A 74 -20.67 -11.90 -2.87
N GLN A 75 -21.13 -10.99 -2.01
CA GLN A 75 -21.96 -11.32 -0.86
C GLN A 75 -23.30 -11.90 -1.28
N ALA A 76 -23.97 -11.31 -2.27
CA ALA A 76 -25.24 -11.82 -2.79
C ALA A 76 -25.07 -13.22 -3.39
N TRP A 77 -24.01 -13.44 -4.16
CA TRP A 77 -23.71 -14.76 -4.72
C TRP A 77 -23.42 -15.78 -3.62
N ASN A 78 -22.60 -15.42 -2.64
CA ASN A 78 -22.27 -16.28 -1.50
C ASN A 78 -23.52 -16.62 -0.66
N LYS A 79 -24.45 -15.68 -0.48
CA LYS A 79 -25.72 -15.94 0.21
C LYS A 79 -26.58 -16.98 -0.52
N GLN A 80 -26.54 -17.00 -1.86
CA GLN A 80 -27.39 -17.88 -2.66
C GLN A 80 -26.77 -19.26 -2.90
N TYR A 81 -25.44 -19.33 -3.06
CA TYR A 81 -24.75 -20.54 -3.52
C TYR A 81 -23.53 -20.93 -2.66
N GLY A 82 -23.13 -20.08 -1.72
CA GLY A 82 -21.91 -20.25 -0.94
C GLY A 82 -22.06 -21.22 0.22
N SER A 83 -20.91 -21.67 0.73
CA SER A 83 -20.83 -22.59 1.87
C SER A 83 -20.69 -21.87 3.22
N PHE A 84 -20.50 -20.54 3.22
CA PHE A 84 -20.32 -19.75 4.43
C PHE A 84 -21.49 -18.78 4.59
N VAL A 85 -22.20 -18.87 5.71
CA VAL A 85 -23.18 -17.84 6.10
C VAL A 85 -22.41 -16.78 6.86
N SER A 86 -22.36 -15.56 6.34
CA SER A 86 -21.91 -14.39 7.10
C SER A 86 -23.00 -14.04 8.13
N GLU A 87 -22.67 -14.13 9.43
CA GLU A 87 -23.51 -13.66 10.55
C GLU A 87 -23.83 -12.16 10.44
#